data_AF-A0A090TA12-F1
#
_entry.id   AF-A0A090TA12-F1
#
_cell.length_a   1.000
_cell.length_b   1.000
_cell.length_c   1.000
_cell.angle_alpha   90.00
_cell.angle_beta   90.00
_cell.angle_gamma   90.00
#
_symmetry.space_group_name_H-M   'P 1'
#
loop_
_entity.id
_entity.type
_entity.pdbx_description
1 polymer ?
#
loop_
_entity_poly.entity_id
_entity_poly.type
_entity_poly.pdbx_seq_one_letter_code
_entity_poly.pdbx_strand_id
1 'polypeptide(L)'
;MKSVVVGDETFYPSKILCVGRNYVEHIRELGNEVPENMVVFNKPNSSIATELYSYLDEPLHYEAEICFLVRDKQLFAVGFGLDLTKRSYSRL
;
A
#
# COMPACT_ATOMS: atom_id res chain seq x y z
N MET A 1 8.94 -0.03 16.47
CA MET A 1 9.05 0.14 15.01
C MET A 1 8.68 -1.20 14.37
N LYS A 2 7.84 -1.20 13.34
CA LYS A 2 7.43 -2.42 12.63
C LYS A 2 8.50 -2.83 11.62
N SER A 3 8.60 -4.12 11.33
CA SER A 3 9.59 -4.69 10.42
C SER A 3 8.95 -5.45 9.27
N VAL A 4 9.75 -5.71 8.25
CA VAL A 4 9.47 -6.67 7.17
C VAL A 4 10.65 -7.62 7.05
N VAL A 5 10.39 -8.86 6.68
CA VAL A 5 11.41 -9.91 6.55
C VAL A 5 11.60 -10.26 5.09
N VAL A 6 12.85 -10.34 4.63
CA VAL A 6 13.22 -10.77 3.29
C VAL A 6 14.31 -11.83 3.42
N GLY A 7 13.97 -13.10 3.16
CA GLY A 7 14.86 -14.21 3.47
C GLY A 7 15.15 -14.27 4.97
N ASP A 8 16.44 -14.23 5.33
CA ASP A 8 16.90 -14.21 6.72
C ASP A 8 17.17 -12.79 7.26
N GLU A 9 16.98 -11.75 6.43
CA GLU A 9 17.21 -10.36 6.81
C GLU A 9 15.92 -9.67 7.29
N THR A 10 16.05 -8.86 8.35
CA THR A 10 14.95 -8.04 8.89
C THR A 10 15.20 -6.57 8.59
N PHE A 11 14.20 -5.90 8.02
CA PHE A 11 14.23 -4.48 7.65
C PHE A 11 13.22 -3.68 8.46
N TYR A 12 13.53 -2.40 8.69
CA TYR A 12 12.68 -1.46 9.41
C TYR A 12 12.40 -0.23 8.52
N PRO A 13 11.47 -0.31 7.56
CA PRO A 13 11.19 0.79 6.65
C PRO A 13 10.69 2.01 7.42
N SER A 14 11.27 3.19 7.21
CA SER A 14 10.79 4.41 7.88
C SER A 14 9.41 4.86 7.38
N LYS A 15 9.08 4.52 6.14
CA LYS A 15 7.84 4.87 5.45
C LYS A 15 7.52 3.90 4.32
N ILE A 16 6.28 3.92 3.84
CA ILE A 16 5.80 3.22 2.66
C ILE A 16 5.23 4.27 1.71
N LEU A 17 5.79 4.37 0.50
CA LEU A 17 5.25 5.21 -0.56
C LEU A 17 4.34 4.36 -1.44
N CYS A 18 3.09 4.76 -1.56
CA CYS A 18 2.06 4.09 -2.36
C CYS A 18 1.76 4.93 -3.61
N VAL A 19 1.38 4.24 -4.69
CA VAL A 19 0.95 4.88 -5.94
C VAL A 19 -0.51 4.55 -6.18
N GLY A 20 -1.38 5.54 -6.04
CA GLY A 20 -2.81 5.39 -6.28
C GLY A 20 -3.15 5.42 -7.77
N ARG A 21 -4.24 4.74 -8.14
CA ARG A 21 -4.80 4.76 -9.50
C ARG A 21 -3.76 4.36 -10.58
N ASN A 22 -2.94 3.35 -10.28
CA ASN A 22 -1.84 2.91 -11.14
C ASN A 22 -2.20 1.71 -12.04
N TYR A 23 -3.49 1.39 -12.17
CA TYR A 23 -4.01 0.33 -13.04
C TYR A 23 -5.25 0.82 -13.80
N VAL A 24 -5.16 0.81 -15.14
CA VAL A 24 -6.19 1.36 -16.05
C VAL A 24 -7.55 0.71 -15.86
N GLU A 25 -7.60 -0.61 -15.66
CA GLU A 25 -8.87 -1.34 -15.47
C GLU A 25 -9.53 -1.01 -14.12
N HIS A 26 -8.73 -0.81 -13.06
CA HIS A 26 -9.26 -0.40 -11.75
C HIS A 26 -9.77 1.06 -11.76
N ILE A 27 -9.13 1.95 -12.54
CA ILE A 27 -9.62 3.32 -12.75
C ILE A 27 -11.02 3.32 -13.38
N ARG A 28 -11.25 2.44 -14.37
CA ARG A 28 -12.54 2.31 -15.06
C ARG A 28 -13.63 1.73 -14.16
N GLU A 29 -13.29 0.74 -13.32
CA GLU A 29 -14.21 0.10 -12.37
C GLU A 29 -14.81 1.10 -11.37
N LEU A 30 -14.01 2.07 -10.91
CA LEU A 30 -14.44 3.07 -9.93
C LEU A 30 -15.07 4.32 -10.55
N GLY A 31 -15.21 4.37 -11.89
CA GLY A 31 -15.73 5.55 -12.61
C GLY A 31 -14.84 6.78 -12.50
N ASN A 32 -13.55 6.60 -12.21
CA ASN A 32 -12.60 7.68 -12.07
C ASN A 32 -12.02 8.09 -13.43
N GLU A 33 -11.66 9.37 -13.58
CA GLU A 33 -10.82 9.80 -14.70
C GLU A 33 -9.40 9.25 -14.55
N VAL A 34 -8.78 8.87 -15.68
CA VAL A 34 -7.37 8.48 -15.71
C VAL A 34 -6.56 9.70 -15.32
N PRO A 35 -5.78 9.65 -14.22
CA PRO A 35 -5.05 10.82 -13.77
C PRO A 35 -3.93 11.16 -14.76
N GLU A 36 -3.79 12.44 -15.09
CA GLU A 36 -2.70 12.92 -15.97
C GLU A 36 -1.31 12.83 -15.31
N ASN A 37 -1.27 12.74 -13.99
CA ASN A 37 -0.06 12.68 -13.18
C ASN A 37 -0.13 11.56 -12.14
N MET A 38 1.03 11.06 -11.72
CA MET A 38 1.11 10.02 -10.69
C MET A 38 0.55 10.52 -9.35
N VAL A 39 -0.38 9.75 -8.76
CA VAL A 39 -0.91 10.01 -7.43
C VAL A 39 -0.07 9.28 -6.40
N VAL A 40 0.65 10.01 -5.56
CA VAL A 40 1.53 9.43 -4.54
C VAL A 40 1.02 9.78 -3.15
N PHE A 41 0.96 8.79 -2.27
CA PHE A 41 0.65 8.97 -0.86
C PHE A 41 1.57 8.12 0.02
N ASN A 42 1.48 8.33 1.33
CA ASN A 42 2.37 7.72 2.29
C ASN A 42 1.59 6.96 3.36
N LYS A 43 2.02 5.73 3.67
CA LYS A 43 1.68 5.06 4.91
C LYS A 43 2.88 5.08 5.87
N PRO A 44 2.69 5.44 7.15
CA PRO A 44 3.77 5.39 8.13
C PRO A 44 4.17 3.94 8.43
N ASN A 45 5.39 3.75 8.97
CA ASN A 45 5.88 2.44 9.42
C ASN A 45 4.88 1.71 10.35
N SER A 46 4.15 2.45 11.17
CA SER A 46 3.15 1.88 12.09
C SER A 46 2.00 1.14 11.40
N SER A 47 1.78 1.37 10.11
CA SER A 47 0.75 0.68 9.31
C SER A 47 1.15 -0.72 8.85
N ILE A 48 2.40 -1.15 9.05
CA ILE A 48 2.85 -2.50 8.67
C ILE A 48 2.31 -3.52 9.67
N ALA A 49 1.63 -4.55 9.16
CA ALA A 49 1.11 -5.66 9.94
C ALA A 49 1.06 -6.94 9.10
N THR A 50 1.14 -8.09 9.77
CA THR A 50 0.94 -9.43 9.19
C THR A 50 -0.44 -10.00 9.51
N GLU A 51 -1.20 -9.30 10.35
CA GLU A 51 -2.55 -9.67 10.76
C GLU A 51 -3.50 -8.52 10.40
N LEU A 52 -4.66 -8.88 9.84
CA LEU A 52 -5.72 -7.94 9.52
C LEU A 52 -6.74 -7.93 10.66
N TYR A 53 -6.98 -6.74 11.20
CA TYR A 53 -8.04 -6.50 12.18
C TYR A 53 -9.20 -5.76 11.50
N SER A 54 -10.42 -6.27 11.67
CA SER A 54 -11.65 -5.64 11.19
C SER A 54 -12.71 -5.66 12.29
N TYR A 55 -13.65 -4.72 12.19
CA TYR A 55 -14.75 -4.57 13.13
C TYR A 55 -16.07 -4.75 12.40
N LEU A 56 -17.06 -5.34 13.08
CA LEU A 56 -18.42 -5.42 12.56
C LEU A 56 -18.95 -4.01 12.29
N ASP A 57 -19.64 -3.83 11.16
CA ASP A 57 -20.21 -2.56 10.69
C ASP A 57 -19.19 -1.44 10.38
N GLU A 58 -17.90 -1.77 10.25
CA GLU A 58 -16.88 -0.85 9.72
C GLU A 58 -16.33 -1.37 8.38
N PRO A 59 -16.89 -0.90 7.24
CA PRO A 59 -16.43 -1.33 5.92
C PRO A 59 -14.94 -1.05 5.70
N LEU A 60 -14.18 -2.12 5.44
CA LEU A 60 -12.76 -2.07 5.13
C LEU A 60 -12.54 -2.58 3.71
N HIS A 61 -12.00 -1.72 2.85
CA HIS A 61 -11.60 -2.10 1.50
C HIS A 61 -10.16 -2.60 1.50
N TYR A 62 -9.84 -3.48 0.56
CA TYR A 62 -8.50 -4.00 0.35
C TYR A 62 -8.14 -3.86 -1.13
N GLU A 63 -6.92 -3.41 -1.39
CA GLU A 63 -6.33 -3.34 -2.72
C GLU A 63 -5.04 -4.15 -2.71
N ALA A 64 -4.92 -5.10 -3.63
CA ALA A 64 -3.79 -5.99 -3.73
C ALA A 64 -2.67 -5.34 -4.54
N GLU A 65 -1.48 -5.20 -3.94
CA GLU A 65 -0.39 -4.40 -4.51
C GLU A 65 0.93 -5.17 -4.56
N ILE A 66 1.73 -4.89 -5.59
CA ILE A 66 3.14 -5.29 -5.65
C ILE A 66 3.94 -4.27 -4.83
N CYS A 67 4.68 -4.75 -3.83
CA CYS A 67 5.50 -3.90 -2.98
C CYS A 67 6.98 -4.08 -3.28
N PHE A 68 7.73 -2.98 -3.34
CA PHE A 68 9.19 -3.02 -3.46
C PHE A 68 9.85 -2.53 -2.18
N LEU A 69 10.84 -3.28 -1.71
CA LEU A 69 11.76 -2.81 -0.68
C LEU A 69 12.87 -2.00 -1.35
N VAL A 70 13.07 -0.77 -0.91
CA VAL A 70 14.11 0.13 -1.43
C VAL A 70 15.25 0.24 -0.42
N ARG A 71 16.47 -0.08 -0.84
CA ARG A 71 17.71 0.07 -0.06
C ARG A 71 18.76 0.75 -0.92
N ASP A 72 19.47 1.73 -0.38
CA ASP A 72 20.52 2.46 -1.11
C ASP A 72 20.08 3.02 -2.46
N LYS A 73 18.83 3.51 -2.53
CA LYS A 73 18.17 4.02 -3.75
C LYS A 73 17.99 2.98 -4.86
N GLN A 74 18.07 1.69 -4.53
CA GLN A 74 17.84 0.58 -5.45
C GLN A 74 16.68 -0.29 -4.98
N LEU A 75 16.00 -0.94 -5.94
CA LEU A 75 15.02 -1.98 -5.63
C LEU A 75 15.78 -3.21 -5.13
N PHE A 76 15.57 -3.56 -3.87
CA PHE A 76 16.27 -4.65 -3.21
C PHE A 76 15.46 -5.95 -3.23
N ALA A 77 14.15 -5.87 -3.03
CA ALA A 77 13.25 -7.02 -3.02
C ALA A 77 11.86 -6.64 -3.51
N VAL A 78 11.09 -7.65 -3.89
CA VAL A 78 9.68 -7.55 -4.27
C VAL A 78 8.84 -8.44 -3.35
N GLY A 79 7.63 -7.99 -3.04
CA GLY A 79 6.67 -8.72 -2.24
C GLY A 79 5.24 -8.33 -2.60
N PHE A 80 4.30 -8.82 -1.79
CA PHE A 80 2.88 -8.57 -1.91
C PHE A 80 2.38 -7.84 -0.67
N GLY A 81 1.49 -6.87 -0.85
CA GLY A 81 0.86 -6.13 0.22
C GLY A 81 -0.62 -5.90 -0.04
N LEU A 82 -1.37 -5.65 1.04
CA LEU A 82 -2.73 -5.17 0.97
C LEU A 82 -2.75 -3.70 1.41
N ASP A 83 -3.12 -2.80 0.49
CA ASP A 83 -3.51 -1.45 0.87
C ASP A 83 -4.92 -1.48 1.44
N LEU A 84 -4.99 -1.54 2.78
CA LEU A 84 -6.25 -1.47 3.51
C LEU A 84 -6.73 -0.03 3.62
N THR A 85 -7.95 0.21 3.17
CA THR A 85 -8.52 1.54 3.02
C THR A 85 -9.90 1.64 3.67
N LYS A 86 -10.04 2.57 4.62
CA LYS A 86 -11.34 3.02 5.12
C LYS A 86 -11.88 4.09 4.18
N ARG A 87 -12.70 3.67 3.22
CA ARG A 87 -13.07 4.51 2.07
C ARG A 87 -13.89 5.75 2.43
N SER A 88 -14.60 5.73 3.56
CA SER A 88 -15.30 6.91 4.10
C SER A 88 -14.36 8.07 4.46
N TYR A 89 -13.08 7.78 4.75
CA TYR A 89 -12.06 8.78 5.06
C TYR A 89 -11.07 9.02 3.92
N SER A 90 -11.04 8.16 2.90
CA SER A 90 -10.17 8.30 1.74
C SER A 90 -10.85 9.11 0.64
N ARG A 91 -10.11 10.05 0.05
CA ARG A 91 -10.51 10.78 -1.17
C ARG A 91 -9.68 10.38 -2.40
N LEU A 92 -8.77 9.42 -2.22
CA LEU A 92 -7.92 8.87 -3.26
C LEU A 92 -8.63 7.71 -3.95
#